data_AF-A0A450ZVG2-F1
#
_entry.id   AF-A0A450ZVG2-F1
#
_cell.length_a   1.000
_cell.length_b   1.000
_cell.length_c   1.000
_cell.angle_alpha   90.00
_cell.angle_beta   90.00
_cell.angle_gamma   90.00
#
_symmetry.space_group_name_H-M   'P 1'
#
loop_
_entity.id
_entity.type
_entity.pdbx_description
1 polymer ?
#
loop_
_entity_poly.entity_id
_entity_poly.type
_entity_poly.pdbx_seq_one_letter_code
_entity_poly.pdbx_strand_id
1 'polypeptide(L)'
;MAEHKKVVEEIRIRQTWEDDWFHNKFLLAGVLILGFVAHILIPSQGRNIDDKIWESVFSSATCSTLALACVISLTIDMHMRTHISAAAQAGLWITHYVEKPFFEKKTEKELKGWETFLRTPCRGEKKCQGILTDARYRLTWPHLHILTWLIYTIYMTLLFKVWRKSDIDNRRLLLFGFVLTHIFLMVFSWIGHTFPSMFKSQTWLFSEDYHSDWGGLQYVALCFFLTAVNLIYLYWPPKKPKPSGGSQPKECL
;
A
#
# COMPACT_ATOMS: atom_id res chain seq x y z
N MET A 1 -27.03 24.43 -12.79
CA MET A 1 -26.48 23.63 -13.92
C MET A 1 -25.01 23.93 -14.23
N ALA A 2 -24.56 25.19 -14.32
CA ALA A 2 -23.16 25.51 -14.63
C ALA A 2 -22.16 24.96 -13.58
N GLU A 3 -22.45 25.14 -12.30
CA GLU A 3 -21.61 24.60 -11.20
C GLU A 3 -21.56 23.07 -11.21
N HIS A 4 -22.68 22.40 -11.48
CA HIS A 4 -22.70 20.94 -11.66
C HIS A 4 -21.76 20.48 -12.78
N LYS A 5 -21.78 21.16 -13.93
CA LYS A 5 -20.88 20.83 -15.06
C LYS A 5 -19.40 21.00 -14.69
N LYS A 6 -19.05 22.07 -13.96
CA LYS A 6 -17.67 22.29 -13.48
C LYS A 6 -17.20 21.16 -12.57
N VAL A 7 -18.05 20.74 -11.62
CA VAL A 7 -17.67 19.69 -10.67
C VAL A 7 -17.59 18.32 -11.33
N VAL A 8 -18.45 18.03 -12.30
CA VAL A 8 -18.35 16.80 -13.12
C VAL A 8 -17.03 16.78 -13.92
N GLU A 9 -16.64 17.91 -14.49
CA GLU A 9 -15.36 18.01 -15.22
C GLU A 9 -14.15 17.82 -14.30
N GLU A 10 -14.17 18.44 -13.10
CA GLU A 10 -13.12 18.22 -12.10
C GLU A 10 -13.00 16.74 -11.72
N ILE A 11 -14.10 16.03 -11.48
CA ILE A 11 -14.09 14.60 -11.18
C ILE A 11 -13.45 13.81 -12.34
N ARG A 12 -13.83 14.14 -13.58
CA ARG A 12 -13.27 13.48 -14.77
C ARG A 12 -11.77 13.69 -14.89
N ILE A 13 -11.28 14.90 -14.68
CA ILE A 13 -9.84 15.22 -14.70
C ILE A 13 -9.11 14.42 -13.63
N ARG A 14 -9.66 14.35 -12.40
CA ARG A 14 -9.05 13.58 -11.30
C ARG A 14 -8.97 12.08 -11.61
N GLN A 15 -9.98 11.52 -12.27
CA GLN A 15 -9.97 10.13 -12.73
C GLN A 15 -8.90 9.89 -13.82
N THR A 16 -8.76 10.81 -14.77
CA THR A 16 -7.70 10.70 -15.79
C THR A 16 -6.31 10.75 -15.15
N TRP A 17 -6.09 11.64 -14.18
CA TRP A 17 -4.81 11.68 -13.46
C TRP A 17 -4.57 10.42 -12.64
N GLU A 18 -5.60 9.84 -12.01
CA GLU A 18 -5.49 8.53 -11.36
C GLU A 18 -5.01 7.47 -12.37
N ASP A 19 -5.66 7.33 -13.51
CA ASP A 19 -5.27 6.35 -14.53
C ASP A 19 -3.84 6.57 -15.04
N ASP A 20 -3.42 7.82 -15.26
CA ASP A 20 -2.05 8.13 -15.69
C ASP A 20 -1.01 7.70 -14.65
N TRP A 21 -1.24 8.00 -13.37
CA TRP A 21 -0.35 7.60 -12.28
C TRP A 21 -0.31 6.09 -12.07
N PHE A 22 -1.44 5.42 -12.28
CA PHE A 22 -1.50 3.95 -12.29
C PHE A 22 -0.58 3.37 -13.36
N HIS A 23 -0.70 3.84 -14.61
CA HIS A 23 0.13 3.36 -15.71
C HIS A 23 1.62 3.65 -15.47
N ASN A 24 1.96 4.86 -14.99
CA ASN A 24 3.33 5.23 -14.65
C ASN A 24 3.94 4.33 -13.59
N LYS A 25 3.16 3.90 -12.59
CA LYS A 25 3.60 2.94 -11.56
C LYS A 25 3.97 1.58 -12.15
N PHE A 26 3.14 1.06 -13.06
CA PHE A 26 3.42 -0.20 -13.75
C PHE A 26 4.64 -0.10 -14.67
N LEU A 27 4.77 1.02 -15.39
CA LEU A 27 5.93 1.30 -16.23
C LEU A 27 7.22 1.33 -15.41
N LEU A 28 7.22 2.03 -14.27
CA LEU A 28 8.36 2.09 -13.36
C LEU A 28 8.74 0.70 -12.85
N ALA A 29 7.77 -0.10 -12.42
CA ALA A 29 8.03 -1.47 -11.98
C ALA A 29 8.59 -2.35 -13.12
N GLY A 30 8.07 -2.21 -14.34
CA GLY A 30 8.60 -2.89 -15.52
C GLY A 30 10.05 -2.52 -15.82
N VAL A 31 10.40 -1.23 -15.78
CA VAL A 31 11.77 -0.75 -15.98
C VAL A 31 12.72 -1.28 -14.90
N LEU A 32 12.29 -1.31 -13.64
CA LEU A 32 13.09 -1.87 -12.54
C LEU A 32 13.34 -3.36 -12.72
N ILE A 33 12.32 -4.14 -13.13
CA ILE A 33 12.46 -5.57 -13.41
C ILE A 33 13.42 -5.79 -14.60
N LEU A 34 13.26 -5.02 -15.68
CA LEU A 34 14.14 -5.10 -16.85
C LEU A 34 15.59 -4.76 -16.49
N GLY A 35 15.82 -3.71 -15.70
CA GLY A 35 17.15 -3.33 -15.22
C GLY A 35 17.79 -4.41 -14.35
N PHE A 36 17.00 -5.04 -13.48
CA PHE A 36 17.46 -6.16 -12.66
C PHE A 36 17.84 -7.40 -13.49
N VAL A 37 17.01 -7.76 -14.47
CA VAL A 37 17.27 -8.86 -15.41
C VAL A 37 18.52 -8.55 -16.24
N ALA A 38 18.66 -7.34 -16.76
CA ALA A 38 19.84 -6.92 -17.51
C ALA A 38 21.11 -7.01 -16.66
N HIS A 39 21.09 -6.55 -15.40
CA HIS A 39 22.21 -6.66 -14.47
C HIS A 39 22.65 -8.13 -14.23
N ILE A 40 21.68 -9.04 -14.15
CA ILE A 40 21.94 -10.48 -14.02
C ILE A 40 22.54 -11.05 -15.30
N LEU A 41 21.92 -10.78 -16.45
CA LEU A 41 22.26 -11.41 -17.73
C LEU A 41 23.55 -10.87 -18.37
N ILE A 42 23.97 -9.64 -18.05
CA ILE A 42 25.25 -9.11 -18.55
C ILE A 42 26.40 -9.97 -17.98
N PRO A 43 27.18 -10.67 -18.82
CA PRO A 43 28.15 -11.64 -18.36
C PRO A 43 29.27 -10.95 -17.57
N SER A 44 29.44 -11.33 -16.31
CA SER A 44 30.70 -11.08 -15.59
C SER A 44 31.60 -12.28 -15.87
N GLN A 45 32.78 -12.03 -16.43
CA GLN A 45 33.74 -13.06 -16.85
C GLN A 45 33.86 -14.21 -15.82
N GLY A 46 33.53 -15.43 -16.24
CA GLY A 46 33.95 -16.67 -15.59
C GLY A 46 33.16 -17.19 -14.38
N ARG A 47 32.02 -16.59 -13.99
CA ARG A 47 31.16 -17.15 -12.91
C ARG A 47 29.98 -17.94 -13.45
N ASN A 48 29.59 -18.99 -12.72
CA ASN A 48 28.33 -19.69 -12.95
C ASN A 48 27.15 -18.71 -12.76
N ILE A 49 26.18 -18.76 -13.68
CA ILE A 49 25.03 -17.84 -13.71
C ILE A 49 24.17 -18.01 -12.45
N ASP A 50 23.99 -19.24 -11.97
CA ASP A 50 23.15 -19.54 -10.81
C ASP A 50 23.70 -18.91 -9.51
N ASP A 51 25.02 -19.02 -9.30
CA ASP A 51 25.68 -18.41 -8.15
C ASP A 51 25.61 -16.88 -8.21
N LYS A 52 25.77 -16.30 -9.41
CA LYS A 52 25.64 -14.86 -9.64
C LYS A 52 24.22 -14.37 -9.36
N ILE A 53 23.19 -15.11 -9.80
CA ILE A 53 21.78 -14.80 -9.51
C ILE A 53 21.58 -14.79 -8.00
N TRP A 54 22.04 -15.84 -7.32
CA TRP A 54 21.85 -15.98 -5.89
C TRP A 54 22.55 -14.85 -5.10
N GLU A 55 23.82 -14.56 -5.41
CA GLU A 55 24.54 -13.44 -4.79
C GLU A 55 23.85 -12.09 -5.04
N SER A 56 23.41 -11.83 -6.28
CA SER A 56 22.74 -10.58 -6.64
C SER A 56 21.39 -10.43 -5.94
N VAL A 57 20.57 -11.48 -5.91
CA VAL A 57 19.24 -11.47 -5.25
C VAL A 57 19.37 -11.29 -3.74
N PHE A 58 20.32 -11.97 -3.10
CA PHE A 58 20.54 -11.91 -1.65
C PHE A 58 21.60 -10.89 -1.23
N SER A 59 21.71 -9.78 -1.96
CA SER A 59 22.62 -8.67 -1.63
C SER A 59 21.92 -7.57 -0.81
N SER A 60 22.71 -6.82 -0.03
CA SER A 60 22.24 -5.62 0.65
C SER A 60 21.80 -4.53 -0.33
N ALA A 61 22.43 -4.46 -1.50
CA ALA A 61 22.08 -3.54 -2.58
C ALA A 61 20.66 -3.82 -3.11
N THR A 62 20.35 -5.06 -3.49
CA THR A 62 19.00 -5.44 -3.96
C THR A 62 17.95 -5.17 -2.90
N CYS A 63 18.25 -5.49 -1.63
CA CYS A 63 17.33 -5.20 -0.53
C CYS A 63 17.09 -3.68 -0.34
N SER A 64 18.11 -2.85 -0.53
CA SER A 64 17.99 -1.39 -0.45
C SER A 64 17.22 -0.81 -1.63
N THR A 65 17.45 -1.33 -2.85
CA THR A 65 16.67 -0.98 -4.05
C THR A 65 15.20 -1.34 -3.87
N LEU A 66 14.90 -2.50 -3.29
CA LEU A 66 13.52 -2.90 -3.00
C LEU A 66 12.86 -2.02 -1.93
N ALA A 67 13.60 -1.61 -0.89
CA ALA A 67 13.10 -0.64 0.09
C ALA A 67 12.74 0.69 -0.58
N LEU A 68 13.62 1.19 -1.46
CA LEU A 68 13.36 2.41 -2.24
C LEU A 68 12.16 2.24 -3.19
N ALA A 69 12.06 1.10 -3.87
CA ALA A 69 10.92 0.80 -4.72
C ALA A 69 9.60 0.76 -3.92
N CYS A 70 9.60 0.20 -2.71
CA CYS A 70 8.45 0.26 -1.80
C CYS A 70 8.07 1.71 -1.46
N VAL A 71 9.05 2.55 -1.10
CA VAL A 71 8.81 3.96 -0.76
C VAL A 71 8.22 4.74 -1.93
N ILE A 72 8.77 4.58 -3.14
CA ILE A 72 8.24 5.22 -4.35
C ILE A 72 6.83 4.73 -4.65
N SER A 73 6.61 3.42 -4.55
CA SER A 73 5.31 2.78 -4.78
C SER A 73 4.24 3.28 -3.80
N LEU A 74 4.59 3.43 -2.51
CA LEU A 74 3.74 4.03 -1.48
C LEU A 74 3.48 5.52 -1.77
N THR A 75 4.47 6.25 -2.28
CA THR A 75 4.32 7.68 -2.62
C THR A 75 3.34 7.88 -3.77
N ILE A 76 3.42 7.05 -4.80
CA ILE A 76 2.45 7.06 -5.90
C ILE A 76 1.05 6.73 -5.36
N ASP A 77 0.93 5.71 -4.51
CA ASP A 77 -0.36 5.37 -3.89
C ASP A 77 -0.95 6.50 -3.04
N MET A 78 -0.12 7.20 -2.27
CA MET A 78 -0.54 8.40 -1.54
C MET A 78 -1.07 9.45 -2.50
N HIS A 79 -0.35 9.75 -3.57
CA HIS A 79 -0.74 10.76 -4.56
C HIS A 79 -2.07 10.40 -5.24
N MET A 80 -2.22 9.16 -5.70
CA MET A 80 -3.46 8.67 -6.29
C MET A 80 -4.64 8.78 -5.31
N ARG A 81 -4.41 8.42 -4.04
CA ARG A 81 -5.42 8.52 -3.00
C ARG A 81 -5.90 9.96 -2.76
N THR A 82 -5.02 10.95 -2.91
CA THR A 82 -5.43 12.36 -2.80
C THR A 82 -6.40 12.78 -3.90
N HIS A 83 -6.19 12.33 -5.14
CA HIS A 83 -7.10 12.62 -6.26
C HIS A 83 -8.45 11.93 -6.10
N ILE A 84 -8.45 10.67 -5.68
CA ILE A 84 -9.68 9.92 -5.38
C ILE A 84 -10.47 10.63 -4.28
N SER A 85 -9.78 11.04 -3.21
CA SER A 85 -10.42 11.75 -2.09
C SER A 85 -11.01 13.08 -2.53
N ALA A 86 -10.31 13.84 -3.38
CA ALA A 86 -10.81 15.10 -3.93
C ALA A 86 -12.06 14.87 -4.82
N ALA A 87 -12.03 13.88 -5.71
CA ALA A 87 -13.17 13.51 -6.55
C ALA A 87 -14.39 13.08 -5.72
N ALA A 88 -14.15 12.29 -4.66
CA ALA A 88 -15.18 11.87 -3.72
C ALA A 88 -15.81 13.06 -2.96
N GLN A 89 -15.00 14.00 -2.47
CA GLN A 89 -15.48 15.21 -1.79
C GLN A 89 -16.29 16.11 -2.73
N ALA A 90 -15.83 16.27 -3.96
CA ALA A 90 -16.54 16.98 -5.02
C ALA A 90 -17.91 16.35 -5.31
N GLY A 91 -17.97 15.02 -5.39
CA GLY A 91 -19.23 14.28 -5.55
C GLY A 91 -20.19 14.48 -4.37
N LEU A 92 -19.69 14.40 -3.14
CA LEU A 92 -20.53 14.63 -1.94
C LEU A 92 -21.04 16.07 -1.85
N TRP A 93 -20.24 17.04 -2.30
CA TRP A 93 -20.67 18.43 -2.41
C TRP A 93 -21.84 18.60 -3.40
N ILE A 94 -21.77 17.96 -4.58
CA ILE A 94 -22.89 17.93 -5.55
C ILE A 94 -24.15 17.40 -4.87
N THR A 95 -24.05 16.26 -4.17
CA THR A 95 -25.21 15.66 -3.50
C THR A 95 -25.84 16.58 -2.46
N HIS A 96 -25.03 17.23 -1.61
CA HIS A 96 -25.56 18.03 -0.50
C HIS A 96 -26.07 19.41 -0.90
N TYR A 97 -25.44 20.06 -1.87
CA TYR A 97 -25.71 21.47 -2.19
C TYR A 97 -26.38 21.69 -3.53
N VAL A 98 -26.18 20.78 -4.50
CA VAL A 98 -26.74 20.91 -5.85
C VAL A 98 -27.96 20.02 -6.02
N GLU A 99 -27.92 18.78 -5.56
CA GLU A 99 -29.01 17.80 -5.81
C GLU A 99 -30.11 17.81 -4.75
N LYS A 100 -29.78 18.04 -3.47
CA LYS A 100 -30.75 18.06 -2.38
C LYS A 100 -32.00 18.91 -2.66
N PRO A 101 -31.91 20.14 -3.21
CA PRO A 101 -33.11 20.92 -3.54
C PRO A 101 -33.87 20.44 -4.80
N PHE A 102 -33.31 19.55 -5.63
CA PHE A 102 -33.94 19.07 -6.87
C PHE A 102 -34.57 17.67 -6.75
N PHE A 103 -34.07 16.84 -5.83
CA PHE A 103 -34.47 15.44 -5.71
C PHE A 103 -35.38 15.13 -4.51
N GLU A 104 -35.85 16.12 -3.75
CA GLU A 104 -36.85 15.95 -2.67
C GLU A 104 -38.15 15.25 -3.10
N LYS A 105 -38.39 15.06 -4.41
CA LYS A 105 -39.61 14.43 -4.97
C LYS A 105 -39.40 13.16 -5.80
N LYS A 106 -38.18 12.68 -6.04
CA LYS A 106 -37.97 11.44 -6.82
C LYS A 106 -37.70 10.25 -5.91
N THR A 107 -38.52 9.21 -6.02
CA THR A 107 -38.36 7.93 -5.34
C THR A 107 -37.00 7.32 -5.66
N GLU A 108 -36.23 6.98 -4.62
CA GLU A 108 -34.82 6.51 -4.66
C GLU A 108 -34.55 5.29 -5.56
N LYS A 109 -35.59 4.57 -6.01
CA LYS A 109 -35.50 3.45 -6.94
C LYS A 109 -35.15 3.84 -8.38
N GLU A 110 -35.17 5.14 -8.71
CA GLU A 110 -34.87 5.64 -10.07
C GLU A 110 -33.44 6.17 -10.25
N LEU A 111 -32.59 6.15 -9.21
CA LEU A 111 -31.21 6.61 -9.30
C LEU A 111 -30.41 5.68 -10.24
N LYS A 112 -29.83 6.25 -11.30
CA LYS A 112 -29.05 5.51 -12.32
C LYS A 112 -27.74 6.24 -12.59
N GLY A 113 -26.61 5.55 -12.43
CA GLY A 113 -25.28 6.05 -12.79
C GLY A 113 -24.43 6.46 -11.58
N TRP A 114 -23.62 7.52 -11.73
CA TRP A 114 -22.70 8.00 -10.67
C TRP A 114 -23.41 8.44 -9.37
N GLU A 115 -24.71 8.67 -9.42
CA GLU A 115 -25.54 8.99 -8.26
C GLU A 115 -25.59 7.83 -7.24
N THR A 116 -25.51 6.57 -7.71
CA THR A 116 -25.42 5.37 -6.87
C THR A 116 -24.08 5.27 -6.15
N PHE A 117 -23.00 5.82 -6.73
CA PHE A 117 -21.68 5.90 -6.11
C PHE A 117 -21.69 6.80 -4.87
N LEU A 118 -22.54 7.83 -4.88
CA LEU A 118 -22.73 8.79 -3.80
C LEU A 118 -23.78 8.32 -2.77
N ARG A 119 -24.56 7.28 -3.09
CA ARG A 119 -25.70 6.82 -2.28
C ARG A 119 -25.80 5.29 -2.32
N THR A 120 -25.32 4.60 -1.28
CA THR A 120 -25.62 3.18 -1.08
C THR A 120 -27.10 3.03 -0.66
N PRO A 121 -27.85 2.05 -1.19
CA PRO A 121 -29.25 1.87 -0.81
C PRO A 121 -29.40 1.62 0.69
N CYS A 122 -30.23 2.44 1.34
CA CYS A 122 -30.53 2.37 2.75
C CYS A 122 -31.05 0.96 3.13
N ARG A 123 -30.35 0.24 4.02
CA ARG A 123 -30.94 -0.87 4.77
C ARG A 123 -31.66 -0.29 6.00
N GLY A 124 -32.95 0.02 5.87
CA GLY A 124 -33.81 0.50 6.95
C GLY A 124 -33.70 2.01 7.24
N GLU A 125 -34.16 2.45 8.43
CA GLU A 125 -34.28 3.86 8.86
C GLU A 125 -32.95 4.62 9.08
N LYS A 126 -31.79 4.03 8.76
CA LYS A 126 -30.49 4.67 8.95
C LYS A 126 -30.04 5.40 7.68
N LYS A 127 -29.63 6.67 7.84
CA LYS A 127 -29.18 7.60 6.79
C LYS A 127 -28.33 6.92 5.70
N CYS A 128 -28.73 7.09 4.44
CA CYS A 128 -28.00 6.60 3.27
C CYS A 128 -26.60 7.23 3.24
N GLN A 129 -25.55 6.40 3.20
CA GLN A 129 -24.16 6.83 3.07
C GLN A 129 -23.62 6.40 1.71
N GLY A 130 -22.61 7.07 1.14
CA GLY A 130 -22.06 6.75 -0.18
C GLY A 130 -21.09 5.57 -0.18
N ILE A 131 -20.98 4.86 -1.30
CA ILE A 131 -20.15 3.65 -1.47
C ILE A 131 -18.66 3.95 -1.18
N LEU A 132 -18.20 5.17 -1.44
CA LEU A 132 -16.84 5.63 -1.12
C LEU A 132 -16.47 5.62 0.37
N THR A 133 -17.47 5.65 1.25
CA THR A 133 -17.28 5.64 2.72
C THR A 133 -17.22 4.23 3.29
N ASP A 134 -17.55 3.22 2.48
CA ASP A 134 -17.49 1.81 2.84
C ASP A 134 -16.02 1.34 2.93
N ALA A 135 -15.68 0.65 4.01
CA ALA A 135 -14.36 0.08 4.23
C ALA A 135 -14.05 -1.06 3.24
N ARG A 136 -15.04 -1.86 2.85
CA ARG A 136 -14.87 -2.93 1.85
C ARG A 136 -14.56 -2.33 0.50
N TYR A 137 -15.33 -1.35 0.05
CA TYR A 137 -15.08 -0.69 -1.22
C TYR A 137 -13.69 -0.04 -1.27
N ARG A 138 -13.26 0.60 -0.17
CA ARG A 138 -11.90 1.17 -0.05
C ARG A 138 -10.79 0.12 -0.01
N LEU A 139 -11.06 -1.07 0.55
CA LEU A 139 -10.12 -2.19 0.58
C LEU A 139 -10.05 -2.92 -0.77
N THR A 140 -11.19 -3.08 -1.43
CA THR A 140 -11.34 -3.81 -2.69
C THR A 140 -11.18 -2.92 -3.91
N TRP A 141 -10.82 -1.64 -3.78
CA TRP A 141 -10.57 -0.81 -4.95
C TRP A 141 -9.30 -1.32 -5.64
N PRO A 142 -9.42 -2.08 -6.75
CA PRO A 142 -8.81 -3.40 -6.78
C PRO A 142 -7.39 -3.44 -7.34
N HIS A 143 -6.81 -2.32 -7.79
CA HIS A 143 -5.58 -2.37 -8.58
C HIS A 143 -4.42 -1.54 -8.03
N LEU A 144 -4.69 -0.56 -7.16
CA LEU A 144 -3.67 0.40 -6.74
C LEU A 144 -2.58 -0.25 -5.90
N HIS A 145 -2.97 -1.04 -4.89
CA HIS A 145 -2.05 -1.44 -3.84
C HIS A 145 -1.42 -2.83 -4.04
N ILE A 146 -1.94 -3.67 -4.94
CA ILE A 146 -1.47 -5.06 -5.12
C ILE A 146 0.03 -5.09 -5.41
N LEU A 147 0.48 -4.23 -6.32
CA LEU A 147 1.89 -4.14 -6.68
C LEU A 147 2.76 -3.68 -5.50
N THR A 148 2.29 -2.72 -4.70
CA THR A 148 3.00 -2.25 -3.50
C THR A 148 3.12 -3.35 -2.45
N TRP A 149 2.03 -4.08 -2.20
CA TRP A 149 2.02 -5.22 -1.27
C TRP A 149 2.94 -6.34 -1.73
N LEU A 150 2.97 -6.62 -3.04
CA LEU A 150 3.86 -7.61 -3.62
C LEU A 150 5.33 -7.22 -3.41
N ILE A 151 5.70 -5.99 -3.78
CA ILE A 151 7.08 -5.48 -3.60
C ILE A 151 7.45 -5.50 -2.11
N TYR A 152 6.55 -5.06 -1.22
CA TYR A 152 6.78 -5.07 0.23
C TYR A 152 7.01 -6.48 0.78
N THR A 153 6.21 -7.47 0.34
CA THR A 153 6.35 -8.85 0.79
C THR A 153 7.68 -9.45 0.34
N ILE A 154 8.09 -9.20 -0.90
CA ILE A 154 9.39 -9.62 -1.44
C ILE A 154 10.52 -8.94 -0.66
N TYR A 155 10.43 -7.62 -0.47
CA TYR A 155 11.38 -6.83 0.31
C TYR A 155 11.57 -7.40 1.71
N MET A 156 10.50 -7.58 2.48
CA MET A 156 10.57 -8.07 3.86
C MET A 156 11.16 -9.48 3.94
N THR A 157 10.80 -10.36 3.01
CA THR A 157 11.33 -11.73 2.95
C THR A 157 12.83 -11.74 2.69
N LEU A 158 13.31 -10.89 1.77
CA LEU A 158 14.73 -10.77 1.46
C LEU A 158 15.48 -10.09 2.60
N LEU A 159 14.94 -9.01 3.16
CA LEU A 159 15.51 -8.30 4.31
C LEU A 159 15.83 -9.28 5.44
N PHE A 160 14.90 -10.14 5.82
CA PHE A 160 15.13 -11.10 6.89
C PHE A 160 16.24 -12.12 6.59
N LYS A 161 16.37 -12.54 5.33
CA LYS A 161 17.43 -13.48 4.91
C LYS A 161 18.80 -12.80 4.85
N VAL A 162 18.86 -11.59 4.29
CA VAL A 162 20.08 -10.81 4.11
C VAL A 162 20.60 -10.30 5.45
N TRP A 163 19.73 -9.76 6.30
CA TRP A 163 20.07 -9.24 7.63
C TRP A 163 20.88 -10.22 8.49
N ARG A 164 20.49 -11.50 8.48
CA ARG A 164 21.15 -12.57 9.25
C ARG A 164 22.59 -12.83 8.79
N LYS A 165 22.90 -12.57 7.52
CA LYS A 165 24.21 -12.81 6.90
C LYS A 165 25.06 -11.53 6.77
N SER A 166 24.45 -10.36 6.93
CA SER A 166 25.13 -9.07 6.74
C SER A 166 26.03 -8.67 7.90
N ASP A 167 27.12 -7.98 7.55
CA ASP A 167 28.00 -7.27 8.48
C ASP A 167 27.33 -6.03 9.10
N ILE A 168 28.00 -5.42 10.10
CA ILE A 168 27.46 -4.31 10.88
C ILE A 168 27.09 -3.10 10.00
N ASP A 169 27.95 -2.70 9.06
CA ASP A 169 27.68 -1.53 8.20
C ASP A 169 26.51 -1.78 7.25
N ASN A 170 26.46 -2.96 6.65
CA ASN A 170 25.33 -3.39 5.83
C ASN A 170 24.02 -3.43 6.64
N ARG A 171 24.05 -3.87 7.90
CA ARG A 171 22.88 -3.83 8.78
C ARG A 171 22.39 -2.41 9.06
N ARG A 172 23.28 -1.42 9.21
CA ARG A 172 22.86 -0.02 9.38
C ARG A 172 22.08 0.48 8.16
N LEU A 173 22.57 0.21 6.96
CA LEU A 173 21.89 0.56 5.71
C LEU A 173 20.52 -0.15 5.59
N LEU A 174 20.47 -1.44 5.89
CA LEU A 174 19.24 -2.24 5.86
C LEU A 174 18.22 -1.74 6.89
N LEU A 175 18.67 -1.34 8.09
CA LEU A 175 17.82 -0.78 9.13
C LEU A 175 17.27 0.59 8.70
N PHE A 176 18.09 1.42 8.06
CA PHE A 176 17.63 2.69 7.50
C PHE A 176 16.52 2.47 6.46
N GLY A 177 16.73 1.54 5.51
CA GLY A 177 15.71 1.17 4.52
C GLY A 177 14.43 0.64 5.17
N PHE A 178 14.56 -0.16 6.23
CA PHE A 178 13.44 -0.68 7.02
C PHE A 178 12.64 0.45 7.67
N VAL A 179 13.31 1.35 8.39
CA VAL A 179 12.67 2.49 9.08
C VAL A 179 11.98 3.39 8.06
N LEU A 180 12.66 3.73 6.98
CA LEU A 180 12.12 4.60 5.93
C LEU A 180 10.84 4.01 5.32
N THR A 181 10.86 2.72 4.97
CA THR A 181 9.69 2.02 4.39
C THR A 181 8.50 2.03 5.35
N HIS A 182 8.73 1.76 6.64
CA HIS A 182 7.65 1.70 7.64
C HIS A 182 7.11 3.09 8.00
N ILE A 183 7.95 4.14 8.02
CA ILE A 183 7.47 5.53 8.16
C ILE A 183 6.53 5.86 7.00
N PHE A 184 6.92 5.58 5.75
CA PHE A 184 6.06 5.83 4.59
C PHE A 184 4.78 5.00 4.63
N LEU A 185 4.83 3.76 5.13
CA LEU A 185 3.64 2.93 5.32
C LEU A 185 2.67 3.54 6.36
N MET A 186 3.19 4.09 7.46
CA MET A 186 2.39 4.79 8.46
C MET A 186 1.77 6.07 7.89
N VAL A 187 2.55 6.88 7.15
CA VAL A 187 2.04 8.10 6.49
C VAL A 187 0.96 7.74 5.47
N PHE A 188 1.18 6.72 4.64
CA PHE A 188 0.17 6.23 3.71
C PHE A 188 -1.09 5.77 4.43
N SER A 189 -0.95 5.04 5.54
CA SER A 189 -2.09 4.57 6.33
C SER A 189 -2.88 5.72 6.95
N TRP A 190 -2.19 6.77 7.40
CA TRP A 190 -2.81 8.01 7.86
C TRP A 190 -3.59 8.69 6.73
N ILE A 191 -2.94 8.99 5.60
CA ILE A 191 -3.57 9.69 4.46
C ILE A 191 -4.72 8.86 3.88
N GLY A 192 -4.58 7.55 3.78
CA GLY A 192 -5.59 6.66 3.20
C GLY A 192 -6.86 6.53 4.04
N HIS A 193 -6.79 6.81 5.34
CA HIS A 193 -7.87 6.58 6.29
C HIS A 193 -8.27 7.84 7.07
N THR A 194 -7.71 9.00 6.75
CA THR A 194 -8.19 10.30 7.24
C THR A 194 -9.16 10.91 6.24
N PHE A 195 -10.31 11.34 6.74
CA PHE A 195 -11.30 12.07 5.97
C PHE A 195 -11.54 13.42 6.65
N PRO A 196 -11.89 14.48 5.89
CA PRO A 196 -12.35 15.72 6.50
C PRO A 196 -13.50 15.44 7.47
N SER A 197 -13.55 16.15 8.59
CA SER A 197 -14.53 15.94 9.68
C SER A 197 -15.99 16.04 9.24
N MET A 198 -16.25 16.68 8.09
CA MET A 198 -17.59 16.75 7.49
C MET A 198 -18.07 15.40 6.91
N PHE A 199 -17.18 14.42 6.73
CA PHE A 199 -17.47 13.12 6.13
C PHE A 199 -17.29 11.99 7.12
N LYS A 200 -18.35 11.18 7.32
CA LYS A 200 -18.28 9.96 8.11
C LYS A 200 -17.76 8.83 7.24
N SER A 201 -16.83 8.03 7.77
CA SER A 201 -16.30 6.86 7.08
C SER A 201 -16.32 5.65 8.01
N GLN A 202 -16.51 4.47 7.43
CA GLN A 202 -16.50 3.23 8.20
C GLN A 202 -15.08 2.99 8.71
N THR A 203 -14.87 2.84 10.01
CA THR A 203 -13.49 2.71 10.53
C THR A 203 -12.91 1.32 10.29
N TRP A 204 -13.75 0.28 10.18
CA TRP A 204 -13.33 -1.10 10.07
C TRP A 204 -14.23 -1.94 9.16
N LEU A 205 -13.67 -2.93 8.47
CA LEU A 205 -14.39 -3.80 7.51
C LEU A 205 -15.60 -4.53 8.10
N PHE A 206 -15.55 -4.78 9.41
CA PHE A 206 -16.56 -5.52 10.15
C PHE A 206 -17.35 -4.65 11.13
N SER A 207 -17.01 -3.36 11.24
CA SER A 207 -17.77 -2.43 12.09
C SER A 207 -18.92 -1.84 11.30
N GLU A 208 -20.11 -1.80 11.86
CA GLU A 208 -21.22 -1.03 11.30
C GLU A 208 -21.16 0.46 11.67
N ASP A 209 -20.20 0.83 12.54
CA ASP A 209 -20.06 2.20 13.05
C ASP A 209 -19.19 3.07 12.14
N TYR A 210 -19.73 4.26 11.84
CA TYR A 210 -19.08 5.27 11.01
C TYR A 210 -18.61 6.44 11.88
N HIS A 211 -17.29 6.52 12.07
CA HIS A 211 -16.63 7.59 12.83
C HIS A 211 -15.54 8.23 11.97
N SER A 212 -15.54 9.56 11.88
CA SER A 212 -14.55 10.32 11.11
C SER A 212 -13.18 10.41 11.81
N ASP A 213 -13.17 10.43 13.14
CA ASP A 213 -12.04 11.03 13.86
C ASP A 213 -10.91 10.05 14.19
N TRP A 214 -11.20 8.75 14.24
CA TRP A 214 -10.27 7.74 14.76
C TRP A 214 -9.74 6.75 13.71
N GLY A 215 -10.28 6.76 12.49
CA GLY A 215 -9.90 5.81 11.44
C GLY A 215 -8.40 5.83 11.15
N GLY A 216 -7.84 7.00 10.86
CA GLY A 216 -6.40 7.17 10.62
C GLY A 216 -5.52 6.64 11.75
N LEU A 217 -5.86 6.94 13.01
CA LEU A 217 -5.10 6.49 14.18
C LEU A 217 -5.10 4.97 14.34
N GLN A 218 -6.23 4.31 14.09
CA GLN A 218 -6.34 2.85 14.18
C GLN A 218 -5.42 2.15 13.17
N TYR A 219 -5.41 2.60 11.92
CA TYR A 219 -4.54 2.02 10.90
C TYR A 219 -3.06 2.32 11.13
N VAL A 220 -2.72 3.51 11.62
CA VAL A 220 -1.34 3.83 12.06
C VAL A 220 -0.91 2.91 13.21
N ALA A 221 -1.79 2.65 14.19
CA ALA A 221 -1.49 1.73 15.29
C ALA A 221 -1.25 0.29 14.79
N LEU A 222 -2.01 -0.18 13.80
CA LEU A 222 -1.78 -1.48 13.16
C LEU A 222 -0.43 -1.53 12.43
N CYS A 223 -0.05 -0.47 11.72
CA CYS A 223 1.28 -0.36 11.09
C CYS A 223 2.39 -0.32 12.13
N PHE A 224 2.19 0.35 13.25
CA PHE A 224 3.14 0.36 14.36
C PHE A 224 3.32 -1.04 14.95
N PHE A 225 2.22 -1.77 15.18
CA PHE A 225 2.26 -3.15 15.62
C PHE A 225 3.01 -4.06 14.63
N LEU A 226 2.72 -3.94 13.32
CA LEU A 226 3.44 -4.67 12.27
C LEU A 226 4.95 -4.36 12.29
N THR A 227 5.31 -3.08 12.45
CA THR A 227 6.70 -2.63 12.55
C THR A 227 7.39 -3.26 13.76
N ALA A 228 6.73 -3.28 14.92
CA ALA A 228 7.25 -3.90 16.13
C ALA A 228 7.47 -5.41 15.97
N VAL A 229 6.51 -6.13 15.37
CA VAL A 229 6.63 -7.57 15.07
C VAL A 229 7.82 -7.84 14.14
N ASN A 230 7.97 -7.05 13.07
CA ASN A 230 9.08 -7.19 12.14
C ASN A 230 10.43 -6.87 12.78
N LEU A 231 10.50 -5.86 13.65
CA LEU A 231 11.70 -5.55 14.43
C LEU A 231 12.10 -6.71 15.34
N ILE A 232 11.14 -7.28 16.07
CA ILE A 232 11.40 -8.46 16.91
C ILE A 232 11.99 -9.59 16.05
N TYR A 233 11.46 -9.82 14.86
CA TYR A 233 11.96 -10.87 13.97
C TYR A 233 13.38 -10.59 13.44
N LEU A 234 13.75 -9.33 13.21
CA LEU A 234 15.12 -8.94 12.84
C LEU A 234 16.13 -9.19 13.97
N TYR A 235 15.72 -8.96 15.23
CA TYR A 235 16.58 -9.15 16.39
C TYR A 235 16.48 -10.55 17.02
N TRP A 236 15.56 -11.40 16.53
CA TRP A 236 15.42 -12.77 17.03
C TRP A 236 16.65 -13.60 16.64
N PRO A 237 17.39 -14.16 17.63
CA PRO A 237 18.60 -14.91 17.34
C PRO A 237 18.25 -16.18 16.55
N PRO A 238 19.01 -16.51 15.49
CA PRO A 238 18.81 -17.78 14.80
C PRO A 238 19.06 -18.93 15.79
N LYS A 239 18.15 -19.93 15.81
CA LYS A 239 18.43 -21.19 16.50
C LYS A 239 19.75 -21.73 15.94
N LYS A 240 20.77 -21.88 16.78
CA LYS A 240 22.00 -22.58 16.39
C LYS A 240 21.58 -23.95 15.84
N PRO A 241 22.05 -24.36 14.64
CA PRO A 241 21.84 -25.74 14.22
C PRO A 241 22.41 -26.66 15.30
N LYS A 242 21.65 -27.67 15.72
CA LYS A 242 22.17 -28.71 16.61
C LYS A 242 23.45 -29.25 15.96
N PRO A 243 24.58 -29.35 16.68
CA PRO A 243 25.76 -30.02 16.13
C PRO A 243 25.33 -31.44 15.72
N SER A 244 25.41 -31.72 14.43
CA SER A 244 25.35 -33.09 13.93
C SER A 244 26.50 -33.85 14.59
N GLY A 245 26.15 -34.96 15.25
CA GLY A 245 27.02 -35.74 16.13
C GLY A 245 28.46 -35.86 15.67
N GLY A 246 29.36 -35.67 16.63
CA GLY A 246 30.80 -35.66 16.43
C GLY A 246 31.35 -36.94 15.80
N SER A 247 32.25 -36.74 14.86
CA SER A 247 33.33 -37.70 14.60
C SER A 247 34.07 -37.97 15.90
N GLN A 248 34.02 -39.22 16.38
CA GLN A 248 34.92 -39.69 17.43
C GLN A 248 36.38 -39.50 16.97
N PRO A 249 37.30 -39.07 17.84
CA PRO A 249 38.71 -39.13 17.54
C PRO A 249 39.13 -40.60 17.45
N LYS A 250 39.73 -40.99 16.33
CA LYS A 250 40.46 -42.26 16.25
C LYS A 250 41.65 -42.14 17.19
N GLU A 251 41.67 -42.93 18.25
CA GLU A 251 42.87 -43.17 19.04
C GLU A 251 43.93 -43.76 18.10
N CYS A 252 45.08 -43.08 18.00
CA CYS A 252 46.28 -43.65 17.43
C CYS A 252 46.83 -44.66 18.44
N LEU A 253 46.82 -45.93 18.06
CA LEU A 253 47.59 -47.02 18.66
C LEU A 253 48.84 -47.26 17.80
#